data_AF-A0A7W0UX19-F1
#
_entry.id   AF-A0A7W0UX19-F1
#
_cell.length_a   1.000
_cell.length_b   1.000
_cell.length_c   1.000
_cell.angle_alpha   90.00
_cell.angle_beta   90.00
_cell.angle_gamma   90.00
#
_symmetry.space_group_name_H-M   'P 1'
#
loop_
_entity.id
_entity.type
_entity.pdbx_description
1 polymer ?
#
loop_
_entity_poly.entity_id
_entity_poly.type
_entity_poly.pdbx_seq_one_letter_code
_entity_poly.pdbx_strand_id
1 'polypeptide(L)'
;MEKNEAVDVWEQEEADILAAARAQAKKVASGRYKRSPIPGTCHEDLVQEVMLKMLKHLRKHKSGEEQIRIETLLNYVSKATTNHYYTMLRRPYCSQEVDLHDGSEEDTEQDAREWFTCRLVSPEDRVVYREALEQAWVRICELPRPQFTAFILLQRDGFDGDDIASMLLDAGLCSRGQLAAKMEMAEQELEALLQLERRTVAEVGALLGISAVTANIRRDEAKRYVTGQPQRRRKAPLGTDWRKARAIRYL
;
A
#
# COMPACT_ATOMS: atom_id res chain seq x y z
N MET A 1 18.17 -4.46 -39.04
CA MET A 1 19.25 -4.70 -38.05
C MET A 1 19.05 -3.78 -36.84
N GLU A 2 17.79 -3.60 -36.39
CA GLU A 2 17.39 -2.58 -35.39
C GLU A 2 16.86 -3.19 -34.08
N LYS A 3 16.94 -4.52 -33.90
CA LYS A 3 16.41 -5.20 -32.72
C LYS A 3 17.38 -5.23 -31.52
N ASN A 4 18.64 -4.82 -31.68
CA ASN A 4 19.62 -4.89 -30.60
C ASN A 4 19.61 -3.67 -29.66
N GLU A 5 19.29 -2.47 -30.14
CA GLU A 5 19.32 -1.26 -29.28
C GLU A 5 18.26 -1.29 -28.16
N ALA A 6 17.10 -1.92 -28.40
CA ALA A 6 16.04 -2.02 -27.40
C ALA A 6 16.35 -3.04 -26.28
N VAL A 7 17.28 -3.97 -26.51
CA VAL A 7 17.69 -4.96 -25.49
C VAL A 7 18.67 -4.32 -24.51
N ASP A 8 19.65 -3.56 -25.02
CA ASP A 8 20.68 -2.90 -24.21
C ASP A 8 20.10 -1.84 -23.26
N VAL A 9 19.08 -1.09 -23.70
CA VAL A 9 18.39 -0.11 -22.83
C VAL A 9 17.72 -0.79 -21.64
N TRP A 10 17.17 -1.99 -21.84
CA TRP A 10 16.42 -2.70 -20.80
C TRP A 10 17.34 -3.35 -19.75
N GLU A 11 18.48 -3.90 -20.18
CA GLU A 11 19.48 -4.44 -19.25
C GLU A 11 20.09 -3.34 -18.36
N GLN A 12 20.30 -2.14 -18.92
CA GLN A 12 20.78 -1.00 -18.16
C GLN A 12 19.72 -0.50 -17.16
N GLU A 13 18.45 -0.42 -17.55
CA GLU A 13 17.35 -0.07 -16.64
C GLU A 13 17.21 -1.09 -15.51
N GLU A 14 17.32 -2.39 -15.78
CA GLU A 14 17.31 -3.45 -14.76
C GLU A 14 18.47 -3.31 -13.78
N ALA A 15 19.68 -3.05 -14.26
CA ALA A 15 20.85 -2.80 -13.41
C ALA A 15 20.66 -1.58 -12.49
N ASP A 16 20.09 -0.49 -13.03
CA ASP A 16 19.79 0.73 -12.27
C ASP A 16 18.71 0.50 -11.21
N ILE A 17 17.69 -0.32 -11.52
CA ILE A 17 16.67 -0.78 -10.56
C ILE A 17 17.32 -1.52 -9.40
N LEU A 18 18.18 -2.50 -9.69
CA LEU A 18 18.86 -3.31 -8.69
C LEU A 18 19.77 -2.45 -7.80
N ALA A 19 20.49 -1.49 -8.39
CA ALA A 19 21.34 -0.56 -7.65
C ALA A 19 20.50 0.35 -6.73
N ALA A 20 19.39 0.89 -7.22
CA ALA A 20 18.49 1.75 -6.44
C ALA A 20 17.82 1.01 -5.28
N ALA A 21 17.33 -0.22 -5.51
CA ALA A 21 16.73 -1.06 -4.47
C ALA A 21 17.73 -1.39 -3.36
N ARG A 22 18.96 -1.79 -3.71
CA ARG A 22 20.04 -2.04 -2.74
C ARG A 22 20.41 -0.77 -1.96
N ALA A 23 20.51 0.39 -2.62
CA ALA A 23 20.81 1.65 -1.96
C ALA A 23 19.71 2.07 -0.98
N GLN A 24 18.44 1.89 -1.34
CA GLN A 24 17.30 2.21 -0.48
C GLN A 24 17.22 1.28 0.72
N ALA A 25 17.43 -0.02 0.52
CA ALA A 25 17.49 -0.99 1.61
C ALA A 25 18.62 -0.67 2.60
N LYS A 26 19.80 -0.32 2.07
CA LYS A 26 20.93 0.12 2.89
C LYS A 26 20.63 1.42 3.65
N LYS A 27 19.86 2.34 3.06
CA LYS A 27 19.37 3.55 3.75
C LYS A 27 18.37 3.24 4.87
N VAL A 28 17.45 2.30 4.65
CA VAL A 28 16.52 1.83 5.69
C VAL A 28 17.30 1.17 6.83
N ALA A 29 18.32 0.36 6.50
CA ALA A 29 19.18 -0.29 7.49
C ALA A 29 20.12 0.68 8.24
N SER A 30 20.58 1.75 7.60
CA SER A 30 21.55 2.71 8.17
C SER A 30 20.94 3.98 8.76
N GLY A 31 19.68 4.30 8.45
CA GLY A 31 19.05 5.57 8.77
C GLY A 31 18.24 5.53 10.06
N ARG A 32 18.73 6.22 11.11
CA ARG A 32 18.04 6.80 12.31
C ARG A 32 16.96 6.02 13.07
N TYR A 33 16.50 4.86 12.62
CA TYR A 33 15.84 3.88 13.47
C TYR A 33 16.96 3.23 14.27
N LYS A 34 17.33 3.86 15.40
CA LYS A 34 18.39 3.38 16.30
C LYS A 34 18.11 1.98 16.89
N ARG A 35 17.02 1.33 16.49
CA ARG A 35 16.65 -0.06 16.71
C ARG A 35 15.77 -0.48 15.54
N SER A 36 16.36 -0.86 14.41
CA SER A 36 15.59 -1.66 13.43
C SER A 36 15.55 -3.08 14.02
N PRO A 37 14.37 -3.62 14.38
CA PRO A 37 14.27 -4.87 15.13
C PRO A 37 14.31 -6.12 14.25
N ILE A 38 14.65 -5.93 12.98
CA ILE A 38 14.82 -7.00 12.01
C ILE A 38 16.23 -7.57 12.18
N PRO A 39 16.40 -8.87 12.46
CA PRO A 39 17.71 -9.52 12.41
C PRO A 39 18.37 -9.21 11.06
N GLY A 40 19.66 -8.87 11.05
CA GLY A 40 20.36 -8.39 9.84
C GLY A 40 20.21 -9.27 8.60
N THR A 41 19.95 -10.57 8.78
CA THR A 41 19.68 -11.55 7.71
C THR A 41 18.40 -11.28 6.93
N CYS A 42 17.37 -10.69 7.55
CA CYS A 42 16.08 -10.53 6.88
C CYS A 42 15.90 -9.23 6.11
N HIS A 43 16.88 -8.33 6.18
CA HIS A 43 16.94 -7.22 5.23
C HIS A 43 17.26 -7.72 3.83
N GLU A 44 18.12 -8.74 3.69
CA GLU A 44 18.44 -9.32 2.38
C GLU A 44 17.24 -10.06 1.81
N ASP A 45 16.51 -10.81 2.64
CA ASP A 45 15.28 -11.51 2.23
C ASP A 45 14.18 -10.54 1.79
N LEU A 46 13.91 -9.50 2.58
CA LEU A 46 12.95 -8.44 2.22
C LEU A 46 13.32 -7.81 0.87
N VAL A 47 14.61 -7.55 0.65
CA VAL A 47 15.10 -6.96 -0.59
C VAL A 47 14.93 -7.94 -1.76
N GLN A 48 15.28 -9.20 -1.58
CA GLN A 48 15.11 -10.24 -2.60
C GLN A 48 13.64 -10.39 -2.98
N GLU A 49 12.74 -10.50 -2.00
CA GLU A 49 11.32 -10.71 -2.28
C GLU A 49 10.69 -9.47 -2.93
N VAL A 50 11.07 -8.25 -2.52
CA VAL A 50 10.68 -7.02 -3.22
C VAL A 50 11.20 -7.02 -4.66
N MET A 51 12.46 -7.38 -4.89
CA MET A 51 13.04 -7.45 -6.23
C MET A 51 12.31 -8.47 -7.10
N LEU A 52 11.99 -9.66 -6.58
CA LEU A 52 11.24 -10.69 -7.29
C LEU A 52 9.84 -10.21 -7.68
N LYS A 53 9.12 -9.55 -6.76
CA LYS A 53 7.80 -8.96 -7.03
C LYS A 53 7.89 -7.86 -8.09
N MET A 54 8.89 -6.99 -7.99
CA MET A 54 9.14 -5.93 -8.97
C MET A 54 9.42 -6.51 -10.35
N LEU A 55 10.31 -7.49 -10.46
CA LEU A 55 10.63 -8.15 -11.74
C LEU A 55 9.41 -8.83 -12.36
N LYS A 56 8.59 -9.53 -11.54
CA LYS A 56 7.34 -10.14 -11.99
C LYS A 56 6.39 -9.10 -12.61
N HIS A 57 6.22 -7.96 -11.96
CA HIS A 57 5.39 -6.87 -12.47
C HIS A 57 5.97 -6.19 -13.71
N LEU A 58 7.28 -5.95 -13.76
CA LEU A 58 7.93 -5.40 -14.95
C LEU A 58 7.79 -6.34 -16.16
N ARG A 59 7.83 -7.66 -15.94
CA ARG A 59 7.55 -8.65 -16.99
C ARG A 59 6.10 -8.59 -17.47
N LYS A 60 5.13 -8.49 -16.57
CA LYS A 60 3.70 -8.31 -16.93
C LYS A 60 3.44 -7.01 -17.68
N HIS A 61 4.13 -5.95 -17.29
CA HIS A 61 4.07 -4.68 -18.01
C HIS A 61 4.65 -4.81 -19.42
N LYS A 62 5.80 -5.50 -19.56
CA LYS A 62 6.42 -5.79 -20.86
C LYS A 62 5.55 -6.66 -21.77
N SER A 63 4.81 -7.63 -21.22
CA SER A 63 3.87 -8.46 -21.98
C SER A 63 2.57 -7.74 -22.33
N GLY A 64 2.31 -6.55 -21.77
CA GLY A 64 1.07 -5.80 -21.95
C GLY A 64 -0.11 -6.34 -21.12
N GLU A 65 0.13 -7.33 -20.26
CA GLU A 65 -0.89 -7.88 -19.35
C GLU A 65 -1.33 -6.86 -18.28
N GLU A 66 -0.42 -5.99 -17.84
CA GLU A 66 -0.71 -4.99 -16.81
C GLU A 66 -0.13 -3.62 -17.15
N GLN A 67 -0.99 -2.61 -17.34
CA GLN A 67 -0.55 -1.22 -17.46
C GLN A 67 -0.28 -0.62 -16.07
N ILE A 68 0.93 -0.83 -15.58
CA ILE A 68 1.44 -0.19 -14.36
C ILE A 68 1.90 1.23 -14.71
N ARG A 69 1.19 2.23 -14.18
CA ARG A 69 1.63 3.62 -14.29
C ARG A 69 2.73 3.90 -13.26
N ILE A 70 3.98 3.62 -13.63
CA ILE A 70 5.16 3.93 -12.81
C ILE A 70 5.47 5.42 -12.94
N GLU A 71 5.12 6.24 -11.93
CA GLU A 71 5.45 7.68 -11.93
C GLU A 71 6.97 7.90 -11.87
N THR A 72 7.63 7.23 -10.92
CA THR A 72 9.09 7.11 -10.83
C THR A 72 9.43 5.74 -10.28
N LEU A 73 10.53 5.17 -10.75
CA LEU A 73 11.00 3.87 -10.29
C LEU A 73 11.31 3.86 -8.78
N LEU A 74 11.90 4.94 -8.26
CA LEU A 74 12.22 5.03 -6.83
C LEU A 74 10.95 5.02 -5.94
N ASN A 75 9.89 5.70 -6.36
CA ASN A 75 8.61 5.66 -5.65
C ASN A 75 7.98 4.26 -5.73
N TYR A 76 8.14 3.59 -6.87
CA TYR A 76 7.68 2.24 -7.10
C TYR A 76 8.39 1.23 -6.17
N VAL A 77 9.73 1.25 -6.15
CA VAL A 77 10.55 0.45 -5.20
C VAL A 77 10.15 0.72 -3.76
N SER A 78 10.07 2.00 -3.37
CA SER A 78 9.80 2.38 -1.98
C SER A 78 8.43 1.88 -1.51
N LYS A 79 7.40 1.93 -2.37
CA LYS A 79 6.07 1.39 -2.07
C LYS A 79 6.09 -0.13 -1.99
N ALA A 80 6.75 -0.80 -2.93
CA ALA A 80 6.89 -2.26 -2.92
C ALA A 80 7.52 -2.75 -1.62
N THR A 81 8.64 -2.14 -1.22
CA THR A 81 9.34 -2.48 0.04
C THR A 81 8.48 -2.22 1.25
N THR A 82 7.81 -1.07 1.31
CA THR A 82 6.97 -0.69 2.45
C THR A 82 5.78 -1.65 2.60
N ASN A 83 5.10 -1.97 1.50
CA ASN A 83 3.97 -2.88 1.52
C ASN A 83 4.40 -4.28 1.91
N HIS A 84 5.45 -4.79 1.28
CA HIS A 84 5.92 -6.13 1.58
C HIS A 84 6.38 -6.26 3.03
N TYR A 85 7.07 -5.23 3.55
CA TYR A 85 7.41 -5.13 4.96
C TYR A 85 6.16 -5.21 5.85
N TYR A 86 5.11 -4.45 5.54
CA TYR A 86 3.85 -4.50 6.30
C TYR A 86 3.12 -5.83 6.19
N THR A 87 3.12 -6.48 5.03
CA THR A 87 2.57 -7.83 4.84
C THR A 87 3.28 -8.83 5.74
N MET A 88 4.62 -8.73 5.84
CA MET A 88 5.37 -9.53 6.80
C MET A 88 5.00 -9.19 8.24
N LEU A 89 4.73 -7.92 8.56
CA LEU A 89 4.33 -7.57 9.93
C LEU A 89 2.99 -8.13 10.36
N ARG A 90 2.07 -8.31 9.42
CA ARG A 90 0.71 -8.76 9.70
C ARG A 90 0.55 -10.26 9.78
N ARG A 91 1.50 -11.06 9.28
CA ARG A 91 1.37 -12.50 9.38
C ARG A 91 1.26 -12.88 10.87
N PRO A 92 0.18 -13.59 11.29
CA PRO A 92 0.08 -14.08 12.65
C PRO A 92 1.35 -14.86 12.96
N TYR A 93 1.94 -14.65 14.15
CA TYR A 93 3.00 -15.56 14.59
C TYR A 93 2.38 -16.95 14.52
N CYS A 94 2.92 -17.83 13.68
CA CYS A 94 2.77 -19.23 13.96
C CYS A 94 3.50 -19.44 15.28
N SER A 95 2.73 -19.46 16.37
CA SER A 95 3.20 -19.86 17.69
C SER A 95 3.38 -21.37 17.77
N GLN A 96 3.53 -22.05 16.63
CA GLN A 96 4.12 -23.36 16.63
C GLN A 96 5.57 -23.15 17.05
N GLU A 97 5.89 -23.58 18.27
CA GLU A 97 7.21 -24.13 18.56
C GLU A 97 7.46 -25.15 17.46
N VAL A 98 8.11 -24.72 16.38
CA VAL A 98 8.59 -25.63 15.35
C VAL A 98 9.71 -26.37 16.06
N ASP A 99 9.37 -27.51 16.64
CA ASP A 99 10.34 -28.53 16.99
C ASP A 99 11.21 -28.70 15.76
N LEU A 100 12.47 -28.27 15.86
CA LEU A 100 13.47 -28.43 14.81
C LEU A 100 13.71 -29.93 14.66
N HIS A 101 12.79 -30.63 13.99
CA HIS A 101 12.97 -32.01 13.63
C HIS A 101 14.01 -32.05 12.50
N ASP A 102 15.23 -32.38 12.92
CA ASP A 102 16.34 -32.78 12.08
C ASP A 102 15.92 -34.00 11.25
N GLY A 103 15.55 -33.78 9.98
CA GLY A 103 15.57 -34.84 8.98
C GLY A 103 14.30 -35.03 8.14
N SER A 104 14.05 -34.12 7.21
CA SER A 104 13.62 -34.50 5.85
C SER A 104 13.85 -33.32 4.90
N GLU A 105 14.75 -33.49 3.92
CA GLU A 105 15.16 -32.44 2.96
C GLU A 105 14.06 -32.03 1.95
N GLU A 106 12.90 -32.70 1.94
CA GLU A 106 11.89 -32.56 0.87
C GLU A 106 10.80 -31.48 1.08
N ASP A 107 10.65 -30.86 2.26
CA ASP A 107 9.63 -29.82 2.53
C ASP A 107 10.19 -28.39 2.68
N THR A 108 11.37 -28.11 2.12
CA THR A 108 12.16 -26.93 2.50
C THR A 108 11.72 -25.56 1.96
N GLU A 109 10.94 -25.45 0.87
CA GLU A 109 10.63 -24.11 0.31
C GLU A 109 9.35 -23.49 0.88
N GLN A 110 8.31 -24.29 1.12
CA GLN A 110 7.05 -23.79 1.70
C GLN A 110 7.16 -23.62 3.21
N ASP A 111 7.80 -24.57 3.90
CA ASP A 111 8.06 -24.45 5.33
C ASP A 111 9.08 -23.35 5.62
N ALA A 112 10.07 -23.11 4.75
CA ALA A 112 10.91 -21.91 4.89
C ALA A 112 10.07 -20.63 4.75
N ARG A 113 9.21 -20.52 3.73
CA ARG A 113 8.35 -19.33 3.56
C ARG A 113 7.43 -19.08 4.76
N GLU A 114 6.87 -20.14 5.35
CA GLU A 114 6.02 -20.03 6.54
C GLU A 114 6.84 -19.75 7.81
N TRP A 115 7.97 -20.43 7.99
CA TRP A 115 8.91 -20.26 9.11
C TRP A 115 9.54 -18.86 9.16
N PHE A 116 9.97 -18.33 8.02
CA PHE A 116 10.62 -17.01 7.95
C PHE A 116 9.64 -15.86 8.21
N THR A 117 8.40 -15.97 7.75
CA THR A 117 7.44 -14.87 7.95
C THR A 117 6.90 -14.75 9.36
N CYS A 118 7.01 -15.79 10.18
CA CYS A 118 6.58 -15.74 11.57
C CYS A 118 7.57 -15.00 12.49
N ARG A 119 8.86 -14.93 12.16
CA ARG A 119 9.91 -14.49 13.10
C ARG A 119 10.28 -13.00 13.03
N LEU A 120 9.59 -12.21 12.20
CA LEU A 120 10.22 -11.01 11.64
C LEU A 120 9.80 -9.65 12.18
N VAL A 121 8.95 -9.61 13.20
CA VAL A 121 8.58 -8.37 13.86
C VAL A 121 8.67 -8.53 15.35
N SER A 122 9.42 -7.65 15.99
CA SER A 122 9.45 -7.62 17.44
C SER A 122 8.08 -7.18 17.98
N PRO A 123 7.68 -7.64 19.18
CA PRO A 123 6.45 -7.20 19.82
C PRO A 123 6.31 -5.67 19.88
N GLU A 124 7.42 -4.94 20.04
CA GLU A 124 7.43 -3.47 20.09
C GLU A 124 6.98 -2.84 18.77
N ASP A 125 7.46 -3.35 17.63
CA ASP A 125 7.07 -2.83 16.31
C ASP A 125 5.59 -3.06 16.02
N ARG A 126 5.00 -4.13 16.56
CA ARG A 126 3.57 -4.39 16.46
C ARG A 126 2.76 -3.36 17.24
N VAL A 127 3.22 -2.98 18.43
CA VAL A 127 2.59 -1.91 19.22
C VAL A 127 2.66 -0.59 18.46
N VAL A 128 3.84 -0.20 17.96
CA VAL A 128 4.00 1.04 17.18
C VAL A 128 3.13 1.03 15.93
N TYR A 129 3.08 -0.09 15.21
CA TYR A 129 2.24 -0.24 14.03
C TYR A 129 0.75 -0.12 14.35
N ARG A 130 0.28 -0.80 15.41
CA ARG A 130 -1.09 -0.73 15.86
C ARG A 130 -1.47 0.68 16.31
N GLU A 131 -0.62 1.36 17.08
CA GLU A 131 -0.84 2.76 17.49
C GLU A 131 -0.96 3.69 16.28
N ALA A 132 -0.12 3.50 15.26
CA ALA A 132 -0.19 4.27 14.02
C ALA A 132 -1.51 4.01 13.26
N LEU A 133 -1.96 2.75 13.19
CA LEU A 133 -3.24 2.40 12.58
C LEU A 133 -4.43 2.93 13.39
N GLU A 134 -4.38 2.90 14.72
CA GLU A 134 -5.41 3.46 15.60
C GLU A 134 -5.56 4.97 15.38
N GLN A 135 -4.44 5.70 15.32
CA GLN A 135 -4.46 7.13 14.99
C GLN A 135 -5.00 7.39 13.59
N ALA A 136 -4.63 6.57 12.61
CA ALA A 136 -5.18 6.67 11.27
C ALA A 136 -6.69 6.42 11.26
N TRP A 137 -7.16 5.39 11.98
CA TRP A 137 -8.58 5.04 12.08
C TRP A 137 -9.42 6.17 12.69
N VAL A 138 -8.95 6.79 13.77
CA VAL A 138 -9.63 7.96 14.37
C VAL A 138 -9.80 9.07 13.34
N ARG A 139 -8.73 9.43 12.62
CA ARG A 139 -8.78 10.46 11.57
C ARG A 139 -9.68 10.06 10.40
N ILE A 140 -9.65 8.80 10.00
CA ILE A 140 -10.53 8.29 8.94
C ILE A 140 -11.99 8.43 9.39
N CYS A 141 -12.31 8.12 10.64
CA CYS A 141 -13.66 8.26 11.18
C CYS A 141 -14.18 9.70 11.24
N GLU A 142 -13.30 10.71 11.24
CA GLU A 142 -13.67 12.11 11.19
C GLU A 142 -14.05 12.58 9.77
N LEU A 143 -13.75 11.78 8.74
CA LEU A 143 -14.08 12.11 7.36
C LEU A 143 -15.60 12.10 7.13
N PRO A 144 -16.14 13.07 6.35
CA PRO A 144 -17.49 12.99 5.81
C PRO A 144 -17.72 11.65 5.09
N ARG A 145 -18.92 11.07 5.24
CA ARG A 145 -19.28 9.76 4.67
C ARG A 145 -18.79 9.53 3.23
N PRO A 146 -18.97 10.47 2.28
CA PRO A 146 -18.53 10.21 0.90
C PRO A 146 -17.01 10.23 0.73
N GLN A 147 -16.27 10.94 1.59
CA GLN A 147 -14.81 10.91 1.63
C GLN A 147 -14.32 9.64 2.30
N PHE A 148 -14.94 9.24 3.41
CA PHE A 148 -14.68 7.98 4.10
C PHE A 148 -14.80 6.80 3.13
N THR A 149 -15.95 6.68 2.47
CA THR A 149 -16.27 5.59 1.54
C THR A 149 -15.30 5.56 0.35
N ALA A 150 -15.03 6.73 -0.26
CA ALA A 150 -14.05 6.82 -1.34
C ALA A 150 -12.64 6.44 -0.87
N PHE A 151 -12.25 6.84 0.34
CA PHE A 151 -10.93 6.55 0.89
C PHE A 151 -10.76 5.05 1.16
N ILE A 152 -11.75 4.42 1.80
CA ILE A 152 -11.73 2.99 2.09
C ILE A 152 -11.67 2.17 0.79
N LEU A 153 -12.54 2.47 -0.19
CA LEU A 153 -12.67 1.65 -1.40
C LEU A 153 -11.59 1.92 -2.46
N LEU A 154 -10.91 3.07 -2.43
CA LEU A 154 -9.88 3.43 -3.43
C LEU A 154 -8.44 3.36 -2.90
N GLN A 155 -8.22 3.05 -1.62
CA GLN A 155 -6.88 2.76 -1.10
C GLN A 155 -6.56 1.27 -1.28
N ARG A 156 -6.25 0.89 -2.51
CA ARG A 156 -5.42 -0.28 -2.80
C ARG A 156 -4.06 0.22 -3.26
N ASP A 157 -3.01 -0.05 -2.50
CA ASP A 157 -1.67 0.11 -3.06
C ASP A 157 -1.39 -1.11 -3.96
N GLY A 158 -1.20 -0.83 -5.25
CA GLY A 158 -1.24 -1.81 -6.34
C GLY A 158 -0.16 -2.90 -6.36
N PHE A 159 0.55 -3.13 -5.26
CA PHE A 159 1.62 -4.12 -5.16
C PHE A 159 1.21 -5.44 -4.51
N ASP A 160 0.44 -5.39 -3.42
CA ASP A 160 0.16 -6.58 -2.60
C ASP A 160 -1.34 -6.77 -2.31
N GLY A 161 -2.22 -5.97 -2.93
CA GLY A 161 -3.68 -6.19 -2.86
C GLY A 161 -4.35 -5.77 -1.55
N ASP A 162 -3.57 -5.57 -0.48
CA ASP A 162 -4.10 -5.12 0.80
C ASP A 162 -4.73 -3.73 0.67
N ASP A 163 -6.06 -3.69 0.75
CA ASP A 163 -6.80 -2.47 0.93
C ASP A 163 -6.84 -2.07 2.40
N ILE A 164 -6.94 -0.76 2.65
CA ILE A 164 -7.00 -0.21 4.01
C ILE A 164 -8.14 -0.79 4.85
N ALA A 165 -9.25 -1.23 4.23
CA ALA A 165 -10.33 -1.90 4.94
C ALA A 165 -9.85 -3.21 5.55
N SER A 166 -9.22 -4.07 4.76
CA SER A 166 -8.63 -5.34 5.21
C SER A 166 -7.62 -5.08 6.33
N MET A 167 -6.77 -4.05 6.19
CA MET A 167 -5.81 -3.67 7.25
C MET A 167 -6.48 -3.36 8.59
N LEU A 168 -7.59 -2.61 8.57
CA LEU A 168 -8.31 -2.20 9.78
C LEU A 168 -9.05 -3.37 10.42
N LEU A 169 -9.60 -4.27 9.60
CA LEU A 169 -10.29 -5.49 10.04
C LEU A 169 -9.31 -6.49 10.66
N ASP A 170 -8.19 -6.77 9.99
CA ASP A 170 -7.17 -7.71 10.46
C ASP A 170 -6.49 -7.23 11.75
N ALA A 171 -6.29 -5.92 11.88
CA ALA A 171 -5.77 -5.31 13.10
C ALA A 171 -6.79 -5.27 14.25
N GLY A 172 -8.05 -5.67 14.01
CA GLY A 172 -9.13 -5.64 15.01
C GLY A 172 -9.52 -4.23 15.46
N LEU A 173 -9.24 -3.21 14.64
CA LEU A 173 -9.54 -1.81 14.95
C LEU A 173 -11.00 -1.44 14.72
N CYS A 174 -11.63 -2.17 13.80
CA CYS A 174 -13.07 -2.14 13.60
C CYS A 174 -13.58 -3.52 13.20
N SER A 175 -14.85 -3.78 13.50
CA SER A 175 -15.59 -4.90 12.92
C SER A 175 -16.13 -4.54 11.53
N ARG A 176 -16.47 -5.56 10.73
CA ARG A 176 -17.18 -5.39 9.45
C ARG A 176 -18.46 -4.56 9.61
N GLY A 177 -19.27 -4.86 10.64
CA GLY A 177 -20.48 -4.10 10.95
C GLY A 177 -20.23 -2.62 11.27
N GLN A 178 -19.17 -2.29 12.02
CA GLN A 178 -18.80 -0.88 12.28
C GLN A 178 -18.36 -0.16 11.00
N LEU A 179 -17.58 -0.84 10.16
CA LEU A 179 -17.12 -0.29 8.89
C LEU A 179 -18.30 -0.04 7.94
N ALA A 180 -19.21 -1.01 7.82
CA ALA A 180 -20.43 -0.91 7.01
C ALA A 180 -21.37 0.20 7.53
N ALA A 181 -21.57 0.27 8.85
CA ALA A 181 -22.37 1.33 9.47
C ALA A 181 -21.78 2.72 9.19
N LYS A 182 -20.45 2.88 9.22
CA LYS A 182 -19.80 4.16 8.92
C LYS A 182 -19.93 4.57 7.45
N MET A 183 -20.03 3.59 6.55
CA MET A 183 -20.32 3.81 5.12
C MET A 183 -21.83 3.96 4.85
N GLU A 184 -22.66 3.79 5.88
CA GLU A 184 -24.13 3.69 5.85
C GLU A 184 -24.60 2.74 4.75
N MET A 185 -24.09 1.52 4.79
CA MET A 185 -24.47 0.41 3.91
C MET A 185 -24.65 -0.88 4.71
N ALA A 186 -25.27 -1.88 4.10
CA ALA A 186 -25.42 -3.19 4.71
C ALA A 186 -24.07 -3.92 4.79
N GLU A 187 -23.88 -4.77 5.79
CA GLU A 187 -22.64 -5.54 5.95
C GLU A 187 -22.41 -6.51 4.77
N GLN A 188 -23.49 -7.10 4.24
CA GLN A 188 -23.44 -7.95 3.05
C GLN A 188 -23.02 -7.18 1.80
N GLU A 189 -23.44 -5.91 1.69
CA GLU A 189 -23.03 -5.05 0.58
C GLU A 189 -21.53 -4.75 0.69
N LEU A 190 -21.05 -4.37 1.89
CA LEU A 190 -19.62 -4.16 2.13
C LEU A 190 -18.79 -5.40 1.78
N GLU A 191 -19.20 -6.58 2.22
CA GLU A 191 -18.51 -7.84 1.91
C GLU A 191 -18.42 -8.07 0.39
N ALA A 192 -19.53 -7.87 -0.33
CA ALA A 192 -19.54 -7.93 -1.80
C ALA A 192 -18.65 -6.84 -2.44
N LEU A 193 -18.52 -5.67 -1.81
CA LEU A 193 -17.60 -4.62 -2.28
C LEU A 193 -16.13 -5.05 -2.12
N LEU A 194 -15.78 -5.67 -0.99
CA LEU A 194 -14.41 -6.07 -0.63
C LEU A 194 -13.92 -7.29 -1.44
N GLN A 195 -14.83 -8.22 -1.79
CA GLN A 195 -14.51 -9.40 -2.58
C GLN A 195 -14.14 -9.10 -4.04
N LEU A 196 -14.47 -7.92 -4.57
CA LEU A 196 -14.04 -7.56 -5.92
C LEU A 196 -12.53 -7.25 -5.94
N GLU A 197 -11.78 -7.96 -6.78
CA GLU A 197 -10.31 -7.88 -6.86
C GLU A 197 -9.78 -6.48 -7.18
N ARG A 198 -10.50 -5.64 -7.93
CA ARG A 198 -10.20 -4.22 -8.12
C ARG A 198 -11.46 -3.44 -8.48
N ARG A 199 -11.63 -2.26 -7.87
CA ARG A 199 -12.60 -1.26 -8.34
C ARG A 199 -11.89 -0.08 -8.98
N THR A 200 -12.41 0.34 -10.12
CA THR A 200 -12.01 1.57 -10.80
C THR A 200 -12.58 2.78 -10.05
N VAL A 201 -11.93 3.92 -10.22
CA VAL A 201 -12.42 5.21 -9.69
C VAL A 201 -13.83 5.52 -10.21
N ALA A 202 -14.15 5.09 -11.44
CA ALA A 202 -15.46 5.29 -12.03
C ALA A 202 -16.55 4.51 -11.29
N GLU A 203 -16.31 3.25 -10.95
CA GLU A 203 -17.27 2.42 -10.19
C GLU A 203 -17.51 2.97 -8.78
N VAL A 204 -16.46 3.43 -8.10
CA VAL A 204 -16.62 4.07 -6.79
C VAL A 204 -17.34 5.42 -6.91
N GLY A 205 -17.10 6.17 -7.99
CA GLY A 205 -17.87 7.38 -8.29
C GLY A 205 -19.36 7.07 -8.46
N ALA A 206 -19.69 6.05 -9.27
CA ALA A 206 -21.06 5.62 -9.50
C ALA A 206 -21.75 5.20 -8.20
N LEU A 207 -21.09 4.41 -7.34
CA LEU A 207 -21.59 4.01 -6.02
C LEU A 207 -21.92 5.22 -5.13
N LEU A 208 -21.11 6.28 -5.22
CA LEU A 208 -21.26 7.49 -4.42
C LEU A 208 -22.19 8.54 -5.05
N GLY A 209 -22.75 8.28 -6.23
CA GLY A 209 -23.53 9.26 -6.97
C GLY A 209 -22.72 10.49 -7.41
N ILE A 210 -21.42 10.34 -7.66
CA ILE A 210 -20.51 11.42 -8.06
C ILE A 210 -19.65 11.05 -9.27
N SER A 211 -19.03 12.05 -9.91
CA SER A 211 -18.07 11.79 -10.98
C SER A 211 -16.80 11.10 -10.47
N ALA A 212 -16.14 10.33 -11.32
CA ALA A 212 -14.84 9.71 -11.02
C ALA A 212 -13.78 10.75 -10.58
N VAL A 213 -13.81 11.94 -11.18
CA VAL A 213 -12.91 13.06 -10.81
C VAL A 213 -13.17 13.50 -9.37
N THR A 214 -14.44 13.64 -8.99
CA THR A 214 -14.84 14.00 -7.62
C THR A 214 -14.46 12.91 -6.61
N ALA A 215 -14.60 11.63 -6.95
CA ALA A 215 -14.18 10.52 -6.11
C ALA A 215 -12.66 10.54 -5.85
N ASN A 216 -11.85 10.76 -6.88
CA ASN A 216 -10.39 10.92 -6.73
C ASN A 216 -10.01 12.13 -5.86
N ILE A 217 -10.67 13.28 -6.08
CA ILE A 217 -10.43 14.48 -5.26
C ILE A 217 -10.73 14.17 -3.78
N ARG A 218 -11.85 13.51 -3.49
CA ARG A 218 -12.24 13.13 -2.13
C ARG A 218 -11.24 12.16 -1.49
N ARG A 219 -10.79 11.14 -2.22
CA ARG A 219 -9.75 10.20 -1.76
C ARG A 219 -8.44 10.93 -1.43
N ASP A 220 -8.00 11.83 -2.30
CA ASP A 220 -6.73 12.54 -2.12
C ASP A 220 -6.80 13.56 -0.96
N GLU A 221 -7.95 14.21 -0.78
CA GLU A 221 -8.22 15.07 0.38
C GLU A 221 -8.19 14.28 1.69
N ALA A 222 -8.87 13.13 1.73
CA ALA A 222 -8.82 12.21 2.85
C ALA A 222 -7.40 11.72 3.15
N LYS A 223 -6.64 11.31 2.12
CA LYS A 223 -5.24 10.87 2.28
C LYS A 223 -4.37 11.94 2.94
N ARG A 224 -4.52 13.21 2.52
CA ARG A 224 -3.76 14.32 3.11
C ARG A 224 -4.14 14.56 4.57
N TYR A 225 -5.43 14.51 4.87
CA TYR A 225 -5.92 14.66 6.23
C TYR A 225 -5.36 13.58 7.16
N VAL A 226 -5.49 12.31 6.77
CA VAL A 226 -5.02 11.16 7.55
C VAL A 226 -3.51 11.21 7.76
N THR A 227 -2.74 11.57 6.72
CA THR A 227 -1.27 11.64 6.79
C THR A 227 -0.74 12.94 7.43
N GLY A 228 -1.60 13.90 7.76
CA GLY A 228 -1.18 15.22 8.26
C GLY A 228 -0.38 16.04 7.24
N GLN A 229 -0.43 15.68 5.95
CA GLN A 229 0.23 16.47 4.93
C GLN A 229 -0.45 17.83 4.79
N PRO A 230 0.33 18.94 4.73
CA PRO A 230 -0.26 20.27 4.62
C PRO A 230 -1.13 20.34 3.37
N GLN A 231 -2.36 20.84 3.53
CA GLN A 231 -3.20 21.12 2.38
C GLN A 231 -2.45 22.09 1.48
N ARG A 232 -2.02 21.62 0.31
CA ARG A 232 -1.53 22.51 -0.74
C ARG A 232 -2.65 23.49 -0.99
N ARG A 233 -2.46 24.75 -0.54
CA ARG A 233 -3.36 25.84 -0.88
C ARG A 233 -3.50 25.75 -2.39
N ARG A 234 -4.69 25.41 -2.89
CA ARG A 234 -4.94 25.41 -4.33
C ARG A 234 -4.56 26.81 -4.77
N LYS A 235 -3.42 26.95 -5.46
CA LYS A 235 -3.06 28.21 -6.10
C LYS A 235 -4.27 28.50 -6.97
N ALA A 236 -4.95 29.61 -6.71
CA ALA A 236 -6.05 30.03 -7.56
C ALA A 236 -5.53 29.96 -9.00
N PRO A 237 -6.33 29.45 -9.96
CA PRO A 237 -5.86 29.33 -11.34
C PRO A 237 -5.34 30.70 -11.75
N LEU A 238 -4.07 30.78 -12.14
CA LEU A 238 -3.44 32.02 -12.59
C LEU A 238 -4.30 32.58 -13.73
N GLY A 239 -5.05 33.65 -13.45
CA GLY A 239 -6.01 34.25 -14.38
C GLY A 239 -7.49 34.24 -13.95
N THR A 240 -7.86 33.59 -12.85
CA THR A 240 -9.22 33.74 -12.32
C THR A 240 -9.26 34.99 -11.45
N ASP A 241 -10.01 36.01 -11.90
CA ASP A 241 -10.27 37.22 -11.13
C ASP A 241 -10.84 36.83 -9.75
N TRP A 242 -10.03 36.99 -8.71
CA TRP A 242 -10.34 36.57 -7.34
C TRP A 242 -11.63 37.22 -6.81
N ARG A 243 -12.06 38.32 -7.43
CA ARG A 243 -13.34 38.99 -7.15
C ARG A 243 -14.54 38.16 -7.57
N LYS A 244 -14.48 37.43 -8.69
CA LYS A 244 -15.57 36.55 -9.16
C LYS A 244 -15.67 35.25 -8.35
N ALA A 245 -14.54 34.71 -7.90
CA ALA A 245 -14.51 33.49 -7.09
C ALA A 245 -15.14 33.66 -5.69
N ARG A 246 -15.23 34.88 -5.17
CA ARG A 246 -15.81 35.17 -3.85
C ARG A 246 -17.35 35.18 -3.84
N ALA A 247 -17.98 35.42 -4.99
CA ALA A 247 -19.44 35.46 -5.12
C ALA A 247 -20.11 34.08 -5.08
N ILE A 248 -19.39 33.01 -5.43
CA ILE A 248 -19.93 31.64 -5.48
C ILE A 248 -19.91 30.96 -4.11
N ARG A 249 -19.24 31.55 -3.09
CA ARG A 249 -19.11 30.94 -1.76
C ARG A 249 -20.25 31.24 -0.79
N TYR A 250 -21.23 32.05 -1.21
CA TYR A 250 -22.37 32.50 -0.39
C TYR A 250 -23.73 32.30 -1.09
N LEU A 251 -23.77 31.43 -2.10
CA LEU A 251 -24.99 30.86 -2.68
C LEU A 251 -24.92 29.34 -2.53
#